data_AF-A0A9E4BKV3-F1
#
_entry.id   AF-A0A9E4BKV3-F1
#
_cell.length_a   1.000
_cell.length_b   1.000
_cell.length_c   1.000
_cell.angle_alpha   90.00
_cell.angle_beta   90.00
_cell.angle_gamma   90.00
#
_symmetry.space_group_name_H-M   'P 1'
#
loop_
_entity.id
_entity.type
_entity.pdbx_description
1 polymer ?
#
loop_
_entity_poly.entity_id
_entity_poly.type
_entity_poly.pdbx_seq_one_letter_code
_entity_poly.pdbx_strand_id
1 'polypeptide(L)'
;MNIEHGDSAAVSPLPPRPIPVTAGAMMLLGSALVLIVTWAVGVDAVDNNGGRVFFVVLWGFLAWSAYNGSGWVRGAVVAIFAVAVFGFVNAPAFDEAVGALPTGDVISKILALASLPVLWSPPARRWFAAVGEARARAP
;
A
#
# COMPACT_ATOMS: atom_id res chain seq x y z
N MET A 1 31.95 -35.69 15.82
CA MET A 1 31.72 -34.23 15.68
C MET A 1 30.25 -34.05 15.35
N ASN A 2 29.42 -33.88 16.37
CA ASN A 2 27.98 -33.69 16.21
C ASN A 2 27.75 -32.21 15.90
N ILE A 3 27.28 -31.90 14.70
CA ILE A 3 26.79 -30.56 14.39
C ILE A 3 25.38 -30.50 14.95
N GLU A 4 25.25 -29.85 16.11
CA GLU A 4 23.96 -29.38 16.62
C GLU A 4 23.30 -28.58 15.51
N HIS A 5 22.21 -29.12 14.95
CA HIS A 5 21.26 -28.34 14.18
C HIS A 5 20.71 -27.30 15.15
N GLY A 6 21.26 -26.09 15.12
CA GLY A 6 20.75 -24.97 15.88
C GLY A 6 19.26 -24.86 15.61
N ASP A 7 18.47 -24.88 16.68
CA ASP A 7 17.05 -24.62 16.65
C ASP A 7 16.81 -23.38 15.79
N SER A 8 16.31 -23.61 14.58
CA SER A 8 15.77 -22.56 13.74
C SER A 8 14.67 -21.90 14.55
N ALA A 9 14.97 -20.72 15.10
CA ALA A 9 14.11 -19.94 15.97
C ALA A 9 12.65 -20.12 15.53
N ALA A 10 11.85 -20.75 16.37
CA ALA A 10 10.46 -21.04 16.06
C ALA A 10 9.74 -19.71 15.89
N VAL A 11 9.69 -19.22 14.64
CA VAL A 11 8.89 -18.07 14.28
C VAL A 11 7.46 -18.50 14.55
N SER A 12 6.89 -18.02 15.66
CA SER A 12 5.50 -18.29 15.99
C SER A 12 4.66 -17.94 14.77
N PRO A 13 3.92 -18.92 14.19
CA PRO A 13 3.23 -18.69 12.95
C PRO A 13 2.23 -17.54 13.13
N LEU A 14 2.26 -16.58 12.21
CA LEU A 14 1.33 -15.45 12.23
C LEU A 14 -0.12 -15.98 12.18
N PRO A 15 -1.06 -15.30 12.87
CA PRO A 15 -2.47 -15.68 12.79
C PRO A 15 -2.98 -15.67 11.33
N PRO A 16 -3.96 -16.51 10.98
CA PRO A 16 -4.48 -16.57 9.62
C PRO A 16 -5.04 -15.21 9.19
N ARG A 17 -4.73 -14.82 7.94
CA ARG A 17 -5.12 -13.53 7.38
C ARG A 17 -6.63 -13.49 7.12
N PRO A 18 -7.35 -12.47 7.63
CA PRO A 18 -8.76 -12.29 7.29
C PRO A 18 -8.90 -11.70 5.87
N ILE A 19 -10.04 -11.97 5.22
CA ILE A 19 -10.35 -11.52 3.85
C ILE A 19 -10.09 -10.01 3.64
N PRO A 20 -10.46 -9.10 4.56
CA PRO A 20 -10.23 -7.67 4.35
C PRO A 20 -8.75 -7.29 4.23
N VAL A 21 -7.84 -7.99 4.93
CA VAL A 21 -6.40 -7.72 4.78
C VAL A 21 -5.94 -8.07 3.38
N THR A 22 -6.34 -9.25 2.89
CA THR A 22 -6.02 -9.69 1.53
C THR A 22 -6.62 -8.74 0.49
N ALA A 23 -7.90 -8.38 0.64
CA ALA A 23 -8.57 -7.46 -0.27
C ALA A 23 -7.91 -6.08 -0.30
N GLY A 24 -7.59 -5.50 0.86
CA GLY A 24 -6.91 -4.21 0.94
C GLY A 24 -5.51 -4.24 0.34
N ALA A 25 -4.74 -5.32 0.59
CA ALA A 25 -3.44 -5.51 -0.05
C ALA A 25 -3.56 -5.65 -1.58
N MET A 26 -4.59 -6.35 -2.07
CA MET A 26 -4.83 -6.49 -3.52
C MET A 26 -5.27 -5.17 -4.17
N MET A 27 -6.01 -4.32 -3.46
CA MET A 27 -6.35 -2.96 -3.95
C MET A 27 -5.10 -2.09 -4.09
N LEU A 28 -4.19 -2.14 -3.10
CA LEU A 28 -2.90 -1.44 -3.16
C LEU A 28 -2.01 -1.99 -4.27
N LEU A 29 -1.95 -3.31 -4.44
CA LEU A 29 -1.22 -3.93 -5.55
C LEU A 29 -1.84 -3.55 -6.90
N GLY A 30 -3.16 -3.56 -6.99
CA GLY A 30 -3.92 -3.11 -8.16
C GLY A 30 -3.61 -1.66 -8.52
N SER A 31 -3.38 -0.80 -7.52
CA SER A 31 -2.94 0.60 -7.75
C SER A 31 -1.60 0.65 -8.47
N ALA A 32 -0.63 -0.19 -8.07
CA ALA A 32 0.65 -0.30 -8.76
C ALA A 32 0.50 -0.84 -10.20
N LEU A 33 -0.32 -1.88 -10.38
CA LEU A 33 -0.55 -2.49 -11.70
C LEU A 33 -1.25 -1.55 -12.68
N VAL A 34 -2.26 -0.80 -12.22
CA VAL A 34 -2.94 0.22 -13.04
C VAL A 34 -1.93 1.25 -13.51
N LEU A 35 -1.08 1.77 -12.62
CA LEU A 35 -0.04 2.72 -13.01
C LEU A 35 0.95 2.13 -14.02
N ILE A 36 1.40 0.88 -13.84
CA ILE A 36 2.28 0.20 -14.81
C ILE A 36 1.59 0.11 -16.18
N VAL A 37 0.33 -0.29 -16.22
CA VAL A 37 -0.42 -0.43 -17.48
C VAL A 37 -0.57 0.93 -18.15
N THR A 38 -1.06 1.94 -17.43
CA THR A 38 -1.21 3.32 -17.94
C THR A 38 0.10 3.84 -18.53
N TRP A 39 1.23 3.43 -17.96
CA TRP A 39 2.54 3.74 -18.49
C TRP A 39 2.92 2.95 -19.74
N ALA A 40 2.75 1.64 -19.70
CA ALA A 40 3.12 0.73 -20.78
C ALA A 40 2.31 0.98 -22.06
N VAL A 41 1.04 1.38 -21.94
CA VAL A 41 0.18 1.70 -23.11
C VAL A 41 0.30 3.15 -23.59
N GLY A 42 1.17 3.96 -22.98
CA GLY A 42 1.58 5.25 -23.53
C GLY A 42 0.47 6.31 -23.70
N VAL A 43 -0.69 6.13 -23.07
CA VAL A 43 -1.85 7.01 -23.29
C VAL A 43 -1.55 8.45 -22.81
N ASP A 44 -0.66 8.60 -21.83
CA ASP A 44 -0.28 9.91 -21.27
C ASP A 44 1.22 9.94 -20.94
N ALA A 45 2.11 10.01 -21.92
CA ALA A 45 3.56 10.06 -21.69
C ALA A 45 4.03 11.43 -21.14
N VAL A 46 3.79 11.72 -19.85
CA VAL A 46 4.41 12.84 -19.11
C VAL A 46 5.92 12.65 -18.94
N ASP A 47 6.73 13.69 -19.14
CA ASP A 47 8.20 13.70 -19.16
C ASP A 47 8.94 13.29 -17.86
N ASN A 48 8.23 13.01 -16.76
CA ASN A 48 8.84 12.69 -15.46
C ASN A 48 8.78 11.20 -15.11
N ASN A 49 9.75 10.44 -15.64
CA ASN A 49 9.87 8.99 -15.41
C ASN A 49 10.14 8.62 -13.94
N GLY A 50 10.85 9.47 -13.19
CA GLY A 50 11.25 9.19 -11.80
C GLY A 50 10.08 9.17 -10.81
N GLY A 51 9.19 10.15 -10.90
CA GLY A 51 8.00 10.22 -10.04
C GLY A 51 7.05 9.03 -10.24
N ARG A 52 6.97 8.51 -11.46
CA ARG A 52 6.07 7.42 -11.82
C ARG A 52 6.51 6.08 -11.26
N VAL A 53 7.81 5.77 -11.43
CA VAL A 53 8.41 4.58 -10.83
C VAL A 53 8.28 4.62 -9.31
N PHE A 54 8.48 5.79 -8.70
CA PHE A 54 8.30 5.96 -7.25
C PHE A 54 6.90 5.53 -6.79
N PHE A 55 5.81 6.00 -7.42
CA PHE A 55 4.46 5.64 -7.01
C PHE A 55 4.13 4.16 -7.24
N VAL A 56 4.61 3.55 -8.33
CA VAL A 56 4.45 2.10 -8.57
C VAL A 56 5.11 1.30 -7.44
N VAL A 57 6.36 1.63 -7.12
CA VAL A 57 7.12 0.95 -6.07
C VAL A 57 6.48 1.20 -4.70
N LEU A 58 6.05 2.43 -4.42
CA LEU A 58 5.36 2.80 -3.19
C LEU A 58 4.10 1.96 -2.97
N TRP A 59 3.21 1.88 -3.96
CA TRP A 59 1.98 1.09 -3.85
C TRP A 59 2.25 -0.40 -3.71
N GLY A 60 3.20 -0.95 -4.46
CA GLY A 60 3.63 -2.34 -4.34
C GLY A 60 4.22 -2.64 -2.95
N PHE A 61 5.04 -1.73 -2.42
CA PHE A 61 5.62 -1.85 -1.08
C PHE A 61 4.55 -1.78 0.02
N LEU A 62 3.57 -0.88 -0.11
CA LEU A 62 2.45 -0.80 0.84
C LEU A 62 1.56 -2.04 0.78
N ALA A 63 1.31 -2.60 -0.42
CA ALA A 63 0.59 -3.86 -0.59
C ALA A 63 1.30 -5.01 0.11
N TRP A 64 2.60 -5.18 -0.15
CA TRP A 64 3.44 -6.18 0.51
C TRP A 64 3.45 -6.01 2.03
N SER A 65 3.61 -4.77 2.50
CA SER A 65 3.64 -4.44 3.92
C SER A 65 2.30 -4.74 4.60
N ALA A 66 1.18 -4.42 3.96
CA ALA A 66 -0.16 -4.71 4.48
C ALA A 66 -0.40 -6.21 4.57
N TYR A 67 -0.05 -6.95 3.51
CA TYR A 67 -0.19 -8.40 3.46
C TYR A 67 0.64 -9.11 4.55
N ASN A 68 1.81 -8.56 4.87
CA ASN A 68 2.66 -9.05 5.94
C ASN A 68 2.29 -8.51 7.32
N GLY A 69 1.17 -7.79 7.50
CA GLY A 69 0.72 -7.40 8.84
C GLY A 69 1.36 -6.15 9.41
N SER A 70 1.92 -5.29 8.57
CA SER A 70 2.40 -3.98 9.00
C SER A 70 1.24 -3.01 9.20
N GLY A 71 0.83 -2.82 10.46
CA GLY A 71 -0.29 -1.96 10.82
C GLY A 71 -0.13 -0.47 10.48
N TRP A 72 1.10 -0.01 10.21
CA TRP A 72 1.44 1.37 9.83
C TRP A 72 0.97 1.73 8.42
N VAL A 73 0.71 0.75 7.54
CA VAL A 73 0.28 1.00 6.15
C VAL A 73 -0.96 1.89 6.09
N ARG A 74 -1.91 1.69 7.01
CA ARG A 74 -3.12 2.52 7.11
C ARG A 74 -2.79 4.01 7.32
N GLY A 75 -1.83 4.29 8.20
CA GLY A 75 -1.36 5.65 8.47
C GLY A 75 -0.59 6.23 7.27
N ALA A 76 0.25 5.43 6.62
CA ALA A 76 0.98 5.88 5.43
C ALA A 76 0.04 6.23 4.27
N VAL A 77 -0.97 5.40 4.00
CA VAL A 77 -1.97 5.72 2.96
C VAL A 77 -2.70 7.02 3.29
N VAL A 78 -3.11 7.25 4.55
CA VAL A 78 -3.70 8.54 4.96
C VAL A 78 -2.73 9.71 4.77
N ALA A 79 -1.46 9.55 5.15
CA ALA A 79 -0.46 10.61 4.98
C ALA A 79 -0.24 10.96 3.50
N ILE A 80 -0.21 9.96 2.62
CA ILE A 80 -0.12 10.18 1.16
C ILE A 80 -1.29 11.03 0.66
N PHE A 81 -2.52 10.71 1.09
CA PHE A 81 -3.69 11.51 0.72
C PHE A 81 -3.67 12.91 1.33
N ALA A 82 -3.22 13.07 2.58
CA ALA A 82 -3.11 14.38 3.21
C ALA A 82 -2.11 15.29 2.46
N VAL A 83 -0.95 14.74 2.06
CA VAL A 83 0.03 15.46 1.25
C VAL A 83 -0.52 15.79 -0.14
N ALA A 84 -1.26 14.87 -0.77
CA ALA A 84 -1.90 15.11 -2.05
C ALA A 84 -2.92 16.26 -1.96
N VAL A 85 -3.82 16.23 -0.97
CA VAL A 85 -4.82 17.29 -0.72
C VAL A 85 -4.14 18.63 -0.43
N PHE A 86 -3.08 18.63 0.40
CA PHE A 86 -2.31 19.84 0.67
C PHE A 86 -1.70 20.41 -0.61
N GLY A 87 -1.12 19.56 -1.46
CA GLY A 87 -0.59 19.97 -2.76
C GLY A 87 -1.66 20.58 -3.66
N PHE A 88 -2.86 20.01 -3.69
CA PHE A 88 -3.99 20.54 -4.46
C PHE A 88 -4.50 21.89 -3.96
N VAL A 89 -4.65 22.06 -2.64
CA VAL A 89 -5.13 23.31 -2.03
C VAL A 89 -4.16 24.47 -2.28
N ASN A 90 -2.87 24.18 -2.40
CA ASN A 90 -1.83 25.17 -2.66
C ASN A 90 -1.46 25.28 -4.15
N ALA A 91 -2.17 24.58 -5.04
CA ALA A 91 -1.90 24.66 -6.46
C ALA A 91 -2.45 25.99 -7.03
N PRO A 92 -1.64 26.77 -7.78
CA PRO A 92 -2.07 28.05 -8.34
C PRO A 92 -3.19 27.92 -9.40
N ALA A 93 -3.39 26.73 -9.98
CA ALA A 93 -4.47 26.41 -10.91
C ALA A 93 -4.97 24.97 -10.68
N PHE A 94 -5.93 24.80 -9.76
CA PHE A 94 -6.46 23.48 -9.38
C PHE A 94 -7.16 22.77 -10.54
N ASP A 95 -8.01 23.46 -11.30
CA ASP A 95 -8.81 22.85 -12.37
C ASP A 95 -7.93 22.33 -13.53
N GLU A 96 -6.89 23.07 -13.90
CA GLU A 96 -5.91 22.64 -14.90
C GLU A 96 -5.08 21.46 -14.40
N ALA A 97 -4.67 21.48 -13.12
CA ALA A 97 -3.91 20.40 -12.51
C ALA A 97 -4.72 19.10 -12.41
N VAL A 98 -6.02 19.18 -12.15
CA VAL A 98 -6.92 18.01 -12.10
C VAL A 98 -7.25 17.51 -13.51
N GLY A 99 -7.51 18.41 -14.46
CA GLY A 99 -7.80 18.05 -15.84
C GLY A 99 -6.63 17.37 -16.56
N ALA A 100 -5.39 17.59 -16.09
CA ALA A 100 -4.18 16.98 -16.64
C ALA A 100 -3.82 15.62 -15.99
N LEU A 101 -4.57 15.13 -15.00
CA LEU A 101 -4.25 13.85 -14.35
C LEU A 101 -4.56 12.67 -15.28
N PRO A 102 -3.59 11.77 -15.51
CA PRO A 102 -3.84 10.53 -16.25
C PRO A 102 -4.96 9.71 -15.61
N THR A 103 -5.85 9.14 -16.42
CA THR A 103 -6.99 8.34 -15.92
C THR A 103 -6.53 7.21 -14.98
N GLY A 104 -5.40 6.57 -15.31
CA GLY A 104 -4.81 5.55 -14.45
C GLY A 104 -4.37 6.06 -13.09
N ASP A 105 -3.92 7.30 -13.00
CA ASP A 105 -3.51 7.90 -11.73
C ASP A 105 -4.73 8.12 -10.82
N VAL A 106 -5.84 8.58 -11.39
CA VAL A 106 -7.13 8.70 -10.68
C VAL A 106 -7.62 7.34 -10.19
N ILE A 107 -7.63 6.32 -11.06
CA ILE A 107 -8.07 4.97 -10.69
C ILE A 107 -7.18 4.39 -9.58
N SER A 108 -5.85 4.56 -9.68
CA SER A 108 -4.92 4.07 -8.66
C SER A 108 -5.20 4.70 -7.29
N LYS A 109 -5.50 6.01 -7.26
CA LYS A 109 -5.88 6.72 -6.03
C LYS A 109 -7.22 6.26 -5.49
N ILE A 110 -8.21 6.01 -6.34
CA ILE A 110 -9.51 5.46 -5.89
C ILE A 110 -9.33 4.09 -5.23
N LEU A 111 -8.53 3.20 -5.83
CA LEU A 111 -8.23 1.89 -5.24
C LEU A 111 -7.49 2.01 -3.91
N ALA A 112 -6.47 2.87 -3.85
CA ALA A 112 -5.74 3.13 -2.61
C ALA A 112 -6.65 3.68 -1.51
N LEU A 113 -7.56 4.60 -1.85
CA LEU A 113 -8.54 5.16 -0.92
C LEU A 113 -9.54 4.09 -0.45
N ALA A 114 -10.05 3.26 -1.35
CA ALA A 114 -10.96 2.15 -1.04
C ALA A 114 -10.30 1.07 -0.17
N SER A 115 -8.97 0.93 -0.22
CA SER A 115 -8.25 0.01 0.67
C SER A 115 -8.36 0.42 2.14
N LEU A 116 -8.52 1.71 2.44
CA LEU A 116 -8.56 2.22 3.81
C LEU A 116 -9.72 1.64 4.64
N PRO A 117 -11.00 1.78 4.25
CA PRO A 117 -12.11 1.22 5.04
C PRO A 117 -11.98 -0.30 5.21
N VAL A 118 -11.43 -1.00 4.21
CA VAL A 118 -11.20 -2.44 4.27
C VAL A 118 -10.11 -2.78 5.32
N LEU A 119 -8.98 -2.08 5.29
CA LEU A 119 -7.87 -2.26 6.25
C LEU A 119 -8.19 -1.73 7.66
N TRP A 120 -9.15 -0.81 7.78
CA TRP A 120 -9.68 -0.33 9.05
C TRP A 120 -10.86 -1.13 9.59
N SER A 121 -11.36 -2.10 8.84
CA SER A 121 -12.44 -2.97 9.31
C SER A 121 -12.08 -3.66 10.64
N PRO A 122 -13.06 -3.95 11.51
CA PRO A 122 -12.81 -4.64 12.77
C PRO A 122 -11.95 -5.92 12.66
N PRO A 123 -12.19 -6.85 11.71
CA PRO A 123 -11.34 -8.04 11.57
C PRO A 123 -9.90 -7.71 11.18
N ALA A 124 -9.67 -6.75 10.28
CA ALA A 124 -8.33 -6.34 9.91
C ALA A 124 -7.58 -5.69 11.08
N ARG A 125 -8.25 -4.80 11.83
CA ARG A 125 -7.66 -4.14 13.01
C ARG A 125 -7.19 -5.14 14.06
N ARG A 126 -8.05 -6.11 14.39
CA ARG A 126 -7.73 -7.17 15.37
C ARG A 126 -6.56 -8.01 14.89
N TRP A 127 -6.54 -8.35 13.60
CA TRP A 127 -5.43 -9.13 13.03
C TRP A 127 -4.11 -8.36 13.05
N PHE A 128 -4.07 -7.08 12.65
CA PHE A 128 -2.86 -6.26 12.73
C PHE A 128 -2.33 -6.14 14.17
N ALA A 129 -3.23 -6.00 15.15
CA ALA A 129 -2.84 -5.97 16.57
C ALA A 129 -2.24 -7.33 17.00
N ALA A 130 -2.88 -8.44 16.65
CA ALA A 130 -2.39 -9.79 16.96
C ALA A 130 -1.02 -10.08 16.32
N VAL A 131 -0.79 -9.63 15.08
CA VAL A 131 0.53 -9.74 14.42
C VAL A 131 1.58 -8.88 15.15
N GLY A 132 1.21 -7.66 15.55
CA GLY A 132 2.10 -6.79 16.33
C GLY A 132 2.52 -7.42 17.66
N GLU A 133 1.57 -7.99 18.40
CA GLU A 133 1.84 -8.71 19.64
C GLU A 133 2.70 -9.96 19.41
N ALA A 134 2.41 -10.76 18.38
CA ALA A 134 3.19 -11.95 18.05
C ALA A 134 4.65 -11.61 17.73
N ARG A 135 4.89 -10.51 17.02
CA ARG A 135 6.24 -10.02 16.71
C ARG A 135 6.97 -9.48 17.93
N ALA A 136 6.27 -8.76 18.82
CA ALA A 136 6.87 -8.23 20.05
C ALA A 136 7.26 -9.33 21.06
N ARG A 137 6.63 -10.52 20.95
CA ARG A 137 6.92 -11.70 21.77
C ARG A 137 7.94 -12.64 21.12
N ALA A 138 8.34 -12.41 19.87
CA ALA A 138 9.38 -13.19 19.23
C ALA A 138 10.74 -12.79 19.83
N PRO A 139 11.58 -13.76 20.27
CA PRO A 139 12.87 -13.51 20.90
C PRO A 139 13.89 -12.87 19.95
#